data_AF-A0A8B6DVQ4-F1
#
_entry.id   AF-A0A8B6DVQ4-F1
#
_cell.length_a   1.000
_cell.length_b   1.000
_cell.length_c   1.000
_cell.angle_alpha   90.00
_cell.angle_beta   90.00
_cell.angle_gamma   90.00
#
_symmetry.space_group_name_H-M   'P 1'
#
loop_
_entity.id
_entity.type
_entity.pdbx_description
1 polymer ?
#
loop_
_entity_poly.entity_id
_entity_poly.type
_entity_poly.pdbx_seq_one_letter_code
_entity_poly.pdbx_strand_id
1 'polypeptide(L)'
;IREKRKIIVLESREKRTIEKPRLPRTAKKLDTKRMTSEMGELGVDVDIDDDETHLGRARSRSVTKKALKRKREQSMEVDTKSRSRSRSRTVPRDQSGVRDPVMAKKVKKIAMNAQKARNHQARKGEGDRVILDMKPKHLFAGKRKQGKTDRR
;
A
#
# COMPACT_ATOMS: atom_id res chain seq x y z
N ILE A 1 40.98 -3.12 30.32
CA ILE A 1 40.82 -1.66 30.00
C ILE A 1 40.96 -1.36 28.50
N ARG A 2 42.06 -1.74 27.83
CA ARG A 2 42.30 -1.40 26.40
C ARG A 2 41.24 -1.99 25.46
N GLU A 3 40.77 -3.20 25.72
CA GLU A 3 39.73 -3.87 24.92
C GLU A 3 38.35 -3.23 25.08
N LYS A 4 37.91 -2.98 26.33
CA LYS A 4 36.64 -2.27 26.62
C LYS A 4 36.60 -0.90 25.94
N ARG A 5 37.72 -0.16 25.91
CA ARG A 5 37.85 1.09 25.14
C ARG A 5 37.69 0.90 23.63
N LYS A 6 38.31 -0.13 23.04
CA LYS A 6 38.15 -0.44 21.61
C LYS A 6 36.69 -0.78 21.27
N ILE A 7 36.02 -1.56 22.12
CA ILE A 7 34.61 -1.94 21.94
C ILE A 7 33.71 -0.69 21.98
N ILE A 8 33.90 0.21 22.95
CA ILE A 8 33.14 1.47 23.05
C ILE A 8 33.33 2.34 21.79
N VAL A 9 34.54 2.41 21.26
CA VAL A 9 34.84 3.18 20.03
C VAL A 9 34.15 2.56 18.82
N LEU A 10 34.17 1.24 18.68
CA LEU A 10 33.50 0.53 17.59
C LEU A 10 31.98 0.70 17.65
N GLU A 11 31.37 0.51 18.82
CA GLU A 11 29.93 0.69 19.01
C GLU A 11 29.49 2.14 18.74
N SER A 12 30.32 3.12 19.14
CA SER A 12 30.08 4.53 18.84
C SER A 12 30.13 4.83 17.34
N ARG A 13 31.08 4.24 16.60
CA ARG A 13 31.16 4.40 15.14
C ARG A 13 29.94 3.83 14.45
N GLU A 14 29.49 2.63 14.84
CA GLU A 14 28.28 2.00 14.31
C GLU A 14 27.03 2.87 14.55
N LYS A 15 26.81 3.31 15.80
CA LYS A 15 25.70 4.19 16.20
C LYS A 15 25.74 5.56 15.51
N ARG A 16 26.92 6.00 15.05
CA ARG A 16 27.12 7.34 14.49
C ARG A 16 26.96 7.45 12.98
N THR A 17 26.87 6.34 12.26
CA THR A 17 26.71 6.31 10.80
C THR A 17 25.49 7.15 10.35
N ILE A 18 25.69 8.06 9.39
CA ILE A 18 24.71 9.08 8.97
C ILE A 18 24.14 8.69 7.60
N GLU A 19 23.21 7.74 7.58
CA GLU A 19 22.37 7.49 6.39
C GLU A 19 20.93 8.00 6.59
N LYS A 20 20.47 8.04 7.85
CA LYS A 20 19.10 8.44 8.25
C LYS A 20 19.11 9.23 9.56
N PRO A 21 18.12 10.12 9.81
CA PRO A 21 18.03 10.86 11.07
C PRO A 21 17.88 9.90 12.25
N ARG A 22 18.56 10.21 13.37
CA ARG A 22 18.51 9.37 14.57
C ARG A 22 17.20 9.57 15.31
N LEU A 23 16.55 8.45 15.67
CA LEU A 23 15.36 8.47 16.51
C LEU A 23 15.70 8.99 17.92
N PRO A 24 14.88 9.88 18.51
CA PRO A 24 15.07 10.34 19.88
C PRO A 24 14.87 9.17 20.86
N ARG A 25 15.58 9.20 22.00
CA ARG A 25 15.49 8.14 23.02
C ARG A 25 14.06 7.98 23.57
N THR A 26 13.28 9.05 23.60
CA THR A 26 11.87 9.08 24.03
C THR A 26 10.93 8.28 23.13
N ALA A 27 11.25 8.14 21.85
CA ALA A 27 10.44 7.36 20.91
C ALA A 27 10.73 5.85 20.97
N LYS A 28 11.89 5.46 21.52
CA LYS A 28 12.28 4.05 21.67
C LYS A 28 11.81 3.52 23.02
N LYS A 29 11.27 2.30 23.03
CA LYS A 29 10.96 1.60 24.27
C LYS A 29 12.25 1.11 24.91
N LEU A 30 12.39 1.35 26.21
CA LEU A 30 13.47 0.79 27.01
C LEU A 30 13.21 -0.70 27.26
N ASP A 31 14.23 -1.54 27.07
CA ASP A 31 14.18 -2.94 27.47
C ASP A 31 14.70 -3.06 28.90
N THR A 32 13.82 -3.44 29.83
CA THR A 32 14.13 -3.47 31.27
C THR A 32 15.22 -4.48 31.58
N LYS A 33 15.28 -5.60 30.85
CA LYS A 33 16.30 -6.65 31.04
C LYS A 33 17.70 -6.18 30.69
N ARG A 34 17.82 -5.40 29.61
CA ARG A 34 19.11 -4.82 29.20
C ARG A 34 19.58 -3.79 30.21
N MET A 35 18.66 -2.96 30.70
CA MET A 35 18.95 -1.95 31.72
C MET A 35 19.43 -2.58 33.03
N THR A 36 18.76 -3.62 33.53
CA THR A 36 19.15 -4.29 34.78
C THR A 36 20.52 -4.96 34.66
N SER A 37 20.81 -5.61 33.54
CA SER A 37 22.12 -6.21 33.28
C SER A 37 23.25 -5.16 33.20
N GLU A 38 23.01 -4.01 32.55
CA GLU A 38 24.01 -2.93 32.43
C GLU A 38 24.26 -2.24 33.79
N MET A 39 23.22 -2.08 34.62
CA MET A 39 23.34 -1.52 35.98
C MET A 39 24.02 -2.49 36.95
N GLY A 40 23.73 -3.79 36.85
CA GLY A 40 24.42 -4.82 37.63
C GLY A 40 25.90 -4.91 37.30
N GLU A 41 26.31 -4.75 36.04
CA GLU A 41 27.74 -4.69 35.66
C GLU A 41 28.44 -3.46 36.27
N LEU A 42 27.69 -2.39 36.56
CA LEU A 42 28.18 -1.19 37.26
C LEU A 42 28.14 -1.33 38.79
N GLY A 43 27.65 -2.46 39.31
CA GLY A 43 27.57 -2.76 40.75
C GLY A 43 26.32 -2.20 41.44
N VAL A 44 25.24 -1.94 40.70
CA VAL A 44 23.94 -1.53 41.24
C VAL A 44 22.96 -2.68 41.14
N ASP A 45 22.48 -3.15 42.29
CA ASP A 45 21.44 -4.17 42.35
C ASP A 45 20.09 -3.54 42.01
N VAL A 46 19.49 -3.99 40.90
CA VAL A 46 18.20 -3.49 40.41
C VAL A 46 17.25 -4.67 40.25
N ASP A 47 16.41 -4.86 41.26
CA ASP A 47 15.39 -5.91 41.25
C ASP A 47 14.14 -5.45 40.49
N ILE A 48 13.75 -6.26 39.50
CA ILE A 48 12.64 -5.96 38.57
C ILE A 48 11.28 -6.10 39.26
N ASP A 49 11.23 -6.95 40.29
CA ASP A 49 10.01 -7.33 41.01
C ASP A 49 9.78 -6.49 42.27
N ASP A 50 10.73 -5.60 42.61
CA ASP A 50 10.57 -4.66 43.72
C ASP A 50 9.58 -3.54 43.36
N ASP A 51 8.57 -3.36 44.21
CA ASP A 51 7.49 -2.38 44.01
C ASP A 51 7.99 -0.91 44.01
N GLU A 52 9.15 -0.66 44.65
CA GLU A 52 9.81 0.66 44.71
C GLU A 52 10.49 1.06 43.38
N THR A 53 10.92 0.11 42.55
CA THR A 53 11.65 0.44 41.31
C THR A 53 10.73 0.86 40.17
N HIS A 54 9.42 0.57 40.27
CA HIS A 54 8.42 0.83 39.23
C HIS A 54 8.78 0.27 37.83
N LEU A 55 9.77 -0.64 37.75
CA LEU A 55 10.22 -1.32 36.53
C LEU A 55 9.35 -2.53 36.19
N GLY A 56 8.70 -3.08 37.23
CA GLY A 56 7.72 -4.15 37.12
C GLY A 56 6.57 -3.74 36.20
N ARG A 57 6.34 -4.54 35.15
CA ARG A 57 5.26 -4.34 34.18
C ARG A 57 3.90 -4.70 34.81
N ALA A 58 3.42 -3.90 35.76
CA ALA A 58 2.16 -4.15 36.46
C ALA A 58 0.89 -3.94 35.60
N ARG A 59 0.99 -3.55 34.32
CA ARG A 59 -0.21 -3.43 33.44
C ARG A 59 0.02 -4.04 32.07
N SER A 60 -0.22 -5.35 31.95
CA SER A 60 -0.46 -5.96 30.63
C SER A 60 -1.54 -7.03 30.57
N ARG A 61 -2.19 -7.35 31.69
CA ARG A 61 -3.45 -8.10 31.65
C ARG A 61 -4.58 -7.10 31.90
N SER A 62 -5.01 -6.42 30.85
CA SER A 62 -6.36 -5.87 30.87
C SER A 62 -7.31 -7.06 31.10
N VAL A 63 -8.11 -7.00 32.16
CA VAL A 63 -9.19 -7.96 32.45
C VAL A 63 -10.24 -7.97 31.33
N THR A 64 -10.18 -7.00 30.41
CA THR A 64 -10.95 -7.05 29.16
C THR A 64 -10.36 -8.12 28.25
N LYS A 65 -11.16 -9.16 27.99
CA LYS A 65 -10.92 -10.19 26.98
C LYS A 65 -10.37 -9.50 25.72
N LYS A 66 -9.09 -9.74 25.42
CA LYS A 66 -8.49 -9.36 24.14
C LYS A 66 -9.44 -9.90 23.07
N ALA A 67 -10.13 -9.02 22.34
CA ALA A 67 -10.90 -9.44 21.19
C ALA A 67 -9.93 -10.25 20.32
N LEU A 68 -10.16 -11.57 20.22
CA LEU A 68 -9.32 -12.46 19.45
C LEU A 68 -9.25 -11.84 18.05
N LYS A 69 -8.10 -11.28 17.69
CA LYS A 69 -7.84 -10.95 16.28
C LYS A 69 -8.03 -12.28 15.55
N ARG A 70 -8.96 -12.32 14.59
CA ARG A 70 -9.29 -13.53 13.82
C ARG A 70 -8.01 -14.24 13.40
N LYS A 71 -7.94 -15.55 13.65
CA LYS A 71 -6.84 -16.40 13.15
C LYS A 71 -6.76 -16.20 11.62
N ARG A 72 -5.56 -15.88 11.13
CA ARG A 72 -5.30 -15.50 9.73
C ARG A 72 -5.41 -16.68 8.75
N GLU A 73 -5.56 -17.89 9.25
CA GLU A 73 -5.27 -19.11 8.50
C GLU A 73 -6.52 -19.77 7.90
N GLN A 74 -7.72 -19.46 8.39
CA GLN A 74 -8.97 -20.08 7.93
C GLN A 74 -10.16 -19.11 7.83
N SER A 75 -9.92 -17.84 7.53
CA SER A 75 -11.00 -17.03 6.95
C SER A 75 -10.79 -16.99 5.45
N MET A 76 -11.40 -17.93 4.71
CA MET A 76 -11.93 -17.55 3.40
C MET A 76 -12.69 -16.25 3.62
N GLU A 77 -12.47 -15.28 2.73
CA GLU A 77 -13.02 -13.93 2.80
C GLU A 77 -14.48 -13.96 3.26
N VAL A 78 -14.70 -13.80 4.56
CA VAL A 78 -15.99 -13.35 5.06
C VAL A 78 -16.14 -12.00 4.41
N ASP A 79 -17.24 -11.80 3.69
CA ASP A 79 -17.60 -10.64 2.88
C ASP A 79 -17.59 -9.35 3.71
N THR A 80 -16.39 -8.94 4.16
CA THR A 80 -16.11 -7.75 4.95
C THR A 80 -15.65 -6.67 3.98
N LYS A 81 -16.45 -6.42 2.94
CA LYS A 81 -16.49 -5.09 2.36
C LYS A 81 -16.94 -4.13 3.46
N SER A 82 -16.14 -3.10 3.66
CA SER A 82 -16.23 -2.19 4.80
C SER A 82 -17.67 -1.67 4.99
N ARG A 83 -18.10 -1.67 6.24
CA ARG A 83 -19.42 -1.23 6.70
C ARG A 83 -19.62 0.30 6.59
N SER A 84 -18.80 1.01 5.81
CA SER A 84 -18.75 2.48 5.80
C SER A 84 -18.98 3.17 4.46
N ARG A 85 -19.26 2.45 3.36
CA ARG A 85 -19.83 3.09 2.16
C ARG A 85 -20.99 2.26 1.61
N SER A 86 -22.20 2.82 1.77
CA SER A 86 -23.36 2.55 0.93
C SER A 86 -23.73 1.08 0.73
N ARG A 87 -24.42 0.53 1.73
CA ARG A 87 -25.35 -0.60 1.61
C ARG A 87 -26.61 -0.20 0.81
N SER A 88 -26.47 0.46 -0.34
CA SER A 88 -27.55 0.38 -1.33
C SER A 88 -27.52 -1.07 -1.81
N ARG A 89 -28.52 -1.85 -1.38
CA ARG A 89 -28.73 -3.29 -1.62
C ARG A 89 -28.99 -3.63 -3.10
N THR A 90 -28.42 -2.85 -4.00
CA THR A 90 -28.57 -3.00 -5.43
C THR A 90 -27.44 -3.87 -5.92
N VAL A 91 -27.81 -5.04 -6.43
CA VAL A 91 -26.93 -5.84 -7.29
C VAL A 91 -26.34 -4.91 -8.36
N PRO A 92 -25.03 -5.00 -8.67
CA PRO A 92 -24.43 -4.24 -9.76
C PRO A 92 -25.26 -4.33 -11.06
N ARG A 93 -25.36 -3.23 -11.82
CA ARG A 93 -26.22 -3.16 -13.02
C ARG A 93 -25.87 -4.18 -14.09
N ASP A 94 -24.62 -4.63 -14.14
CA ASP A 94 -24.11 -5.69 -15.01
C ASP A 94 -24.60 -7.09 -14.61
N GLN A 95 -25.11 -7.26 -13.39
CA GLN A 95 -25.53 -8.53 -12.81
C GLN A 95 -27.03 -8.58 -12.48
N SER A 96 -27.68 -7.43 -12.24
CA SER A 96 -29.07 -7.37 -11.78
C SER A 96 -30.08 -7.97 -12.77
N GLY A 97 -29.75 -8.04 -14.06
CA GLY A 97 -30.58 -8.62 -15.11
C GLY A 97 -30.22 -10.06 -15.50
N VAL A 98 -29.25 -10.70 -14.83
CA VAL A 98 -28.76 -12.03 -15.20
C VAL A 98 -29.08 -13.03 -14.09
N ARG A 99 -29.78 -14.12 -14.44
CA ARG A 99 -30.27 -15.12 -13.48
C ARG A 99 -29.15 -15.91 -12.80
N ASP A 100 -28.24 -16.47 -13.60
CA ASP A 100 -27.25 -17.45 -13.14
C ASP A 100 -25.81 -16.96 -13.35
N PRO A 101 -24.85 -17.33 -12.47
CA PRO A 101 -23.44 -16.94 -12.63
C PRO A 101 -22.80 -17.53 -13.90
N VAL A 102 -23.28 -18.68 -14.37
CA VAL A 102 -22.85 -19.30 -15.63
C VAL A 102 -23.25 -18.40 -16.82
N MET A 103 -24.46 -17.86 -16.78
CA MET A 103 -24.96 -16.94 -17.80
C MET A 103 -24.19 -15.61 -17.76
N ALA A 104 -23.85 -15.10 -16.57
CA ALA A 104 -23.04 -13.90 -16.42
C ALA A 104 -21.66 -14.05 -17.07
N LYS A 105 -21.00 -15.21 -16.88
CA LYS A 105 -19.73 -15.53 -17.57
C LYS A 105 -19.89 -15.55 -19.09
N LYS A 106 -20.98 -16.13 -19.61
CA LYS A 106 -21.28 -16.15 -21.04
C LYS A 106 -21.48 -14.74 -21.60
N VAL A 107 -22.26 -13.90 -20.93
CA VAL A 107 -22.50 -12.49 -21.33
C VAL A 107 -21.18 -11.72 -21.38
N LYS A 108 -20.31 -11.89 -20.37
CA LYS A 108 -18.99 -11.26 -20.34
C LYS A 108 -18.12 -11.68 -21.54
N LYS A 109 -18.15 -12.96 -21.93
CA LYS A 109 -17.44 -13.45 -23.12
C LYS A 109 -17.99 -12.86 -24.42
N ILE A 110 -19.31 -12.71 -24.54
CA ILE A 110 -19.95 -12.07 -25.69
C ILE A 110 -19.52 -10.60 -25.78
N ALA A 111 -19.52 -9.87 -24.66
CA ALA A 111 -19.09 -8.48 -24.61
C ALA A 111 -17.61 -8.30 -25.07
N MET A 112 -16.71 -9.16 -24.58
CA MET A 112 -15.30 -9.14 -25.01
C MET A 112 -15.14 -9.44 -26.51
N ASN A 113 -15.92 -10.37 -27.06
CA ASN A 113 -15.90 -10.67 -28.49
C ASN A 113 -16.43 -9.51 -29.33
N ALA A 114 -17.50 -8.84 -28.90
CA ALA A 114 -18.07 -7.68 -29.60
C ALA A 114 -17.10 -6.49 -29.67
N GLN A 115 -16.19 -6.34 -28.69
CA GLN A 115 -15.19 -5.29 -28.68
C GLN A 115 -14.01 -5.52 -29.66
N LYS A 116 -13.81 -6.75 -30.14
CA LYS A 116 -12.64 -7.11 -30.97
C LYS A 116 -12.48 -6.25 -32.22
N ALA A 117 -13.56 -5.99 -32.95
CA ALA A 117 -13.50 -5.19 -34.19
C ALA A 117 -13.02 -3.75 -33.93
N ARG A 118 -13.47 -3.12 -32.84
CA ARG A 118 -13.03 -1.77 -32.46
C ARG A 118 -11.59 -1.76 -31.95
N ASN A 119 -11.21 -2.78 -31.19
CA ASN A 119 -9.83 -2.94 -30.70
C ASN A 119 -8.84 -3.18 -31.85
N HIS A 120 -9.26 -3.93 -32.88
CA HIS A 120 -8.47 -4.11 -34.10
C HIS A 120 -8.22 -2.79 -34.84
N GLN A 121 -9.20 -1.87 -34.82
CA GLN A 121 -9.06 -0.50 -35.33
C GLN A 121 -8.34 0.45 -34.35
N ALA A 122 -7.78 -0.06 -33.25
CA ALA A 122 -7.10 0.70 -32.20
C ALA A 122 -7.92 1.88 -31.61
N ARG A 123 -9.25 1.74 -31.57
CA ARG A 123 -10.13 2.76 -30.97
C ARG A 123 -9.97 2.80 -29.46
N LYS A 124 -10.05 3.99 -28.86
CA LYS A 124 -9.90 4.19 -27.41
C LYS A 124 -11.03 3.59 -26.59
N GLY A 125 -12.20 3.38 -27.20
CA GLY A 125 -13.39 2.87 -26.54
C GLY A 125 -14.61 2.91 -27.45
N GLU A 126 -15.80 2.78 -26.88
CA GLU A 126 -17.06 2.88 -27.64
C GLU A 126 -17.48 4.32 -27.94
N GLY A 127 -17.02 5.26 -27.12
CA GLY A 127 -17.19 6.69 -27.36
C GLY A 127 -16.31 7.24 -28.48
N ASP A 128 -15.28 6.48 -28.90
CA ASP A 128 -14.36 6.89 -29.95
C ASP A 128 -14.95 6.63 -31.34
N ARG A 129 -15.72 7.62 -31.81
CA ARG A 129 -16.41 7.63 -33.10
C ARG A 129 -15.92 8.75 -34.02
N VAL A 130 -14.68 9.19 -33.83
CA VAL A 130 -14.08 10.26 -34.64
C VAL A 130 -13.83 9.75 -36.06
N ILE A 131 -14.28 10.52 -37.04
CA ILE A 131 -13.98 10.30 -38.46
C ILE A 131 -12.84 11.25 -38.82
N LEU A 132 -11.69 10.69 -39.19
CA LEU A 132 -10.54 11.48 -39.59
C LEU A 132 -10.70 11.93 -41.04
N ASP A 133 -10.21 13.14 -41.33
CA ASP A 133 -10.08 13.61 -42.70
C ASP A 133 -8.84 12.97 -43.34
N MET A 134 -9.07 11.92 -44.13
CA MET A 134 -8.01 11.19 -44.80
C MET A 134 -7.41 11.95 -45.99
N LYS A 135 -8.17 12.91 -46.56
CA LYS A 135 -7.76 13.67 -47.74
C LYS A 135 -8.04 15.16 -47.56
N PRO A 136 -7.32 15.82 -46.65
CA PRO A 136 -7.55 17.23 -46.38
C PRO A 136 -7.24 18.09 -47.59
N LYS A 137 -8.19 18.96 -47.94
CA LYS A 137 -8.14 19.80 -49.15
C LYS A 137 -6.85 20.62 -49.24
N HIS A 138 -6.37 21.19 -48.14
CA HIS A 138 -5.17 22.05 -48.14
C HIS A 138 -3.87 21.29 -48.48
N LEU A 139 -3.87 19.96 -48.47
CA LEU A 139 -2.73 19.15 -48.92
C LEU A 139 -2.85 18.76 -50.41
N PHE A 140 -4.08 18.55 -50.90
CA PHE A 140 -4.32 17.95 -52.22
C PHE A 140 -4.85 18.94 -53.28
N ALA A 141 -5.24 20.15 -52.89
CA ALA A 141 -5.77 21.16 -53.79
C ALA A 141 -4.85 22.38 -53.86
N GLY A 142 -4.71 22.94 -55.06
CA GLY A 142 -3.88 24.11 -55.34
C GLY A 142 -2.48 23.76 -55.85
N LYS A 143 -1.80 24.75 -56.43
CA LYS A 143 -0.41 24.66 -56.88
C LYS A 143 0.41 25.74 -56.18
N ARG A 144 1.63 25.41 -55.77
CA ARG A 144 2.57 26.38 -55.20
C ARG A 144 3.03 27.34 -56.30
N LYS A 145 2.81 28.64 -56.10
CA LYS A 145 3.27 29.70 -57.01
C LYS A 145 4.58 30.32 -56.48
N GLN A 146 5.22 31.15 -57.29
CA GLN A 146 6.37 31.96 -56.87
C GLN A 146 5.89 33.05 -55.89
N GLY A 147 6.51 33.15 -54.70
CA GLY A 147 6.11 34.06 -53.64
C GLY A 147 5.74 33.36 -52.33
N LYS A 148 4.72 33.88 -51.62
CA LYS A 148 4.27 33.36 -50.32
C LYS A 148 3.71 31.94 -50.46
N THR A 149 3.99 31.12 -49.45
CA THR A 149 3.56 29.72 -49.37
C THR A 149 2.61 29.51 -48.19
N ASP A 150 1.72 28.52 -48.29
CA ASP A 150 0.70 28.24 -47.26
C ASP A 150 1.28 27.60 -45.99
N ARG A 151 2.45 26.98 -46.10
CA ARG A 151 3.19 26.34 -45.01
C ARG A 151 4.64 26.76 -45.03
N ARG A 152 5.28 26.71 -43.86
CA ARG A 152 6.68 27.03 -43.62
C ARG A 152 7.62 26.04 -44.28
#